data_AF-A0A3Q3FBW3-F1
#
_entry.id   AF-A0A3Q3FBW3-F1
#
_cell.length_a   1.000
_cell.length_b   1.000
_cell.length_c   1.000
_cell.angle_alpha   90.00
_cell.angle_beta   90.00
_cell.angle_gamma   90.00
#
_symmetry.space_group_name_H-M   'P 1'
#
loop_
_entity.id
_entity.type
_entity.pdbx_description
1 polymer ?
#
loop_
_entity_poly.entity_id
_entity_poly.type
_entity_poly.pdbx_seq_one_letter_code
_entity_poly.pdbx_strand_id
1 'polypeptide(L)' 'MSNVSFHISNLLEKMTSTDKDFRFMATNDLMLELQKDSIKLDEDSERKVVTMLLKLLEDKNGEVQNLAVKW' A
#
# COMPACT_ATOMS: atom_id res chain seq x y z
N MET A 1 -7.87 18.33 -3.14
CA MET A 1 -7.37 16.98 -2.81
C MET A 1 -5.90 17.10 -2.46
N SER A 2 -5.48 16.59 -1.30
CA SER A 2 -4.08 16.69 -0.84
C SER A 2 -3.16 15.88 -1.76
N ASN A 3 -1.94 16.38 -2.05
CA ASN A 3 -0.94 15.66 -2.85
C ASN A 3 -0.66 14.24 -2.32
N VAL A 4 -0.80 14.03 -1.01
CA VAL A 4 -0.64 12.75 -0.34
C VAL A 4 -1.72 11.74 -0.73
N SER A 5 -2.97 12.16 -0.84
CA SER A 5 -4.08 11.27 -1.26
C SER A 5 -3.88 10.75 -2.69
N PHE A 6 -3.38 11.60 -3.60
CA PHE A 6 -3.02 11.18 -4.95
C PHE A 6 -1.82 10.23 -4.96
N HIS A 7 -0.81 10.50 -4.12
CA HIS A 7 0.35 9.62 -3.99
C HIS A 7 -0.05 8.21 -3.51
N ILE A 8 -0.88 8.12 -2.48
CA ILE A 8 -1.36 6.83 -1.94
C ILE A 8 -2.20 6.09 -2.96
N SER A 9 -3.08 6.78 -3.69
CA SER A 9 -3.86 6.16 -4.77
C SER A 9 -2.95 5.51 -5.83
N ASN A 10 -1.88 6.19 -6.23
CA ASN A 10 -0.90 5.64 -7.16
C ASN A 10 -0.15 4.42 -6.61
N LEU A 11 0.16 4.41 -5.31
CA LEU A 11 0.77 3.25 -4.66
C LEU A 11 -0.18 2.06 -4.64
N LEU A 12 -1.45 2.27 -4.31
CA LEU A 12 -2.47 1.23 -4.30
C LEU A 12 -2.68 0.60 -5.68
N GLU A 13 -2.63 1.38 -6.76
CA GLU A 13 -2.68 0.83 -8.11
C GLU A 13 -1.47 -0.08 -8.40
N LYS A 14 -0.26 0.37 -8.05
CA LYS A 14 0.97 -0.42 -8.25
C LYS A 14 1.00 -1.72 -7.44
N MET A 15 0.32 -1.77 -6.29
CA MET A 15 0.13 -3.01 -5.51
C MET A 15 -0.69 -4.08 -6.24
N THR A 16 -1.40 -3.73 -7.30
CA THR A 16 -2.15 -4.68 -8.14
C THR A 16 -1.40 -5.09 -9.40
N SER A 17 -0.17 -4.59 -9.60
CA SER A 17 0.64 -4.90 -10.77
C SER A 17 0.93 -6.40 -10.88
N THR A 18 1.00 -6.91 -12.12
CA THR A 18 1.45 -8.29 -12.37
C THR A 18 2.93 -8.49 -12.00
N ASP A 19 3.71 -7.42 -12.03
CA ASP A 19 5.12 -7.42 -11.66
C ASP A 19 5.28 -7.40 -10.13
N LYS A 20 5.97 -8.40 -9.60
CA LYS A 20 6.23 -8.53 -8.16
C LYS A 20 7.05 -7.37 -7.61
N ASP A 21 7.96 -6.79 -8.39
CA ASP A 21 8.86 -5.75 -7.91
C ASP A 21 8.10 -4.44 -7.75
N PHE A 22 7.14 -4.15 -8.64
CA PHE A 22 6.22 -3.03 -8.44
C PHE A 22 5.34 -3.20 -7.21
N ARG A 23 4.80 -4.42 -6.98
CA ARG A 23 4.00 -4.68 -5.77
C ARG A 23 4.83 -4.53 -4.51
N PHE A 24 6.05 -5.08 -4.50
CA PHE A 24 6.97 -4.98 -3.37
C PHE A 24 7.35 -3.53 -3.07
N MET A 25 7.80 -2.78 -4.08
CA MET A 25 8.17 -1.37 -3.92
C MET A 25 6.98 -0.54 -3.42
N ALA A 26 5.80 -0.70 -4.03
CA ALA A 26 4.61 0.05 -3.63
C ALA A 26 4.20 -0.25 -2.18
N THR A 27 4.30 -1.53 -1.77
CA THR A 27 4.02 -1.95 -0.39
C THR A 27 5.04 -1.35 0.57
N ASN A 28 6.33 -1.35 0.22
CA ASN A 28 7.34 -0.74 1.08
C ASN A 28 7.14 0.78 1.20
N ASP A 29 6.88 1.46 0.08
CA ASP A 29 6.70 2.91 0.03
C ASP A 29 5.45 3.35 0.81
N LEU A 30 4.33 2.61 0.70
CA LEU A 30 3.12 2.95 1.44
C LEU A 30 3.30 2.76 2.95
N MET A 31 4.05 1.74 3.38
CA MET A 31 4.40 1.54 4.80
C MET A 31 5.17 2.75 5.35
N LEU A 32 6.19 3.21 4.61
CA LEU A 32 7.00 4.36 4.99
C LEU A 32 6.19 5.65 5.01
N GLU A 33 5.21 5.80 4.11
CA GLU A 33 4.34 6.98 4.08
C GLU A 33 3.39 7.04 5.28
N LEU A 34 2.81 5.91 5.68
CA LEU A 34 1.91 5.84 6.83
C LEU A 34 2.61 6.02 8.18
N GLN A 35 3.91 5.75 8.24
CA GLN A 35 4.72 6.00 9.43
C GLN A 35 5.05 7.49 9.64
N LYS A 36 4.68 8.37 8.71
CA LYS A 36 4.90 9.82 8.85
C LYS A 36 3.77 10.43 9.67
N ASP A 37 4.11 11.17 10.73
CA ASP A 37 3.14 11.87 11.60
C ASP A 37 2.25 12.90 10.88
N SER A 38 2.62 13.31 9.66
CA SER A 38 1.91 14.32 8.87
C SER A 38 0.80 13.75 7.99
N ILE A 39 0.66 12.42 7.88
CA ILE A 39 -0.34 11.82 7.01
C ILE A 39 -1.76 12.04 7.56
N LYS A 40 -2.63 12.52 6.69
CA LYS A 40 -4.07 12.62 6.95
C LYS A 40 -4.80 11.94 5.82
N LEU A 41 -5.38 10.79 6.11
CA LEU A 41 -6.27 10.07 5.21
C LEU A 41 -7.72 10.42 5.55
N ASP A 42 -8.56 10.46 4.52
CA ASP A 42 -10.00 10.41 4.71
C ASP A 42 -10.45 8.95 4.88
N GLU A 43 -11.67 8.77 5.39
CA GLU A 43 -12.23 7.44 5.70
C GLU A 43 -12.23 6.51 4.48
N ASP A 44 -12.48 7.05 3.28
CA ASP A 44 -12.47 6.28 2.04
C ASP A 44 -11.06 5.77 1.69
N SER A 45 -10.04 6.60 1.87
CA SER A 45 -8.65 6.21 1.64
C SER A 45 -8.19 5.17 2.64
N GLU A 46 -8.55 5.32 3.92
CA GLU A 46 -8.25 4.34 4.97
C GLU A 46 -8.84 2.97 4.62
N ARG A 47 -10.13 2.92 4.25
CA ARG A 47 -10.79 1.67 3.82
C ARG A 47 -10.08 1.01 2.64
N LYS A 48 -9.64 1.80 1.65
CA LYS A 48 -8.91 1.28 0.49
C LYS A 48 -7.55 0.72 0.86
N VAL A 49 -6.79 1.41 1.73
CA VAL A 49 -5.49 0.94 2.23
C VAL A 49 -5.66 -0.39 2.96
N VAL A 50 -6.58 -0.46 3.93
CA VAL A 50 -6.84 -1.70 4.70
C VAL A 50 -7.25 -2.85 3.78
N THR A 51 -8.16 -2.58 2.83
CA THR A 51 -8.61 -3.61 1.87
C THR A 51 -7.45 -4.12 1.00
N MET A 52 -6.53 -3.25 0.61
CA MET A 52 -5.38 -3.64 -0.20
C MET A 52 -4.39 -4.49 0.61
N LEU A 53 -4.12 -4.12 1.87
CA LEU A 53 -3.25 -4.90 2.74
C LEU A 53 -3.77 -6.31 2.96
N LEU A 54 -5.07 -6.46 3.22
CA LEU A 54 -5.70 -7.77 3.36
C LEU A 54 -5.53 -8.62 2.10
N LYS A 55 -5.60 -8.02 0.90
CA LYS A 55 -5.32 -8.74 -0.36
C LYS A 55 -3.86 -9.16 -0.50
N LEU A 56 -2.92 -8.33 -0.05
CA LEU A 56 -1.49 -8.63 -0.13
C LEU A 56 -1.05 -9.72 0.86
N LEU A 57 -1.81 -9.96 1.94
CA LEU A 57 -1.62 -11.15 2.78
C LEU A 57 -1.88 -12.46 2.00
N GLU A 58 -2.58 -12.40 0.87
CA GLU A 58 -2.83 -13.51 -0.05
C GLU A 58 -1.98 -13.42 -1.32
N ASP A 59 -0.93 -12.57 -1.37
CA ASP A 59 -0.09 -12.44 -2.55
C ASP A 59 0.61 -13.76 -2.88
N LYS A 60 0.67 -14.08 -4.19
CA LYS A 60 1.33 -15.29 -4.69
C LYS A 60 2.85 -15.27 -4.48
N ASN A 61 3.43 -14.09 -4.33
CA ASN A 61 4.85 -13.91 -4.06
C ASN A 61 5.08 -13.79 -2.54
N GLY A 62 5.87 -14.72 -2.00
CA GLY A 62 6.16 -14.77 -0.56
C GLY A 62 6.92 -13.55 -0.02
N GLU A 63 7.69 -12.82 -0.82
CA GLU A 63 8.39 -11.60 -0.35
C GLU A 63 7.40 -10.45 -0.17
N VAL A 64 6.47 -10.28 -1.12
CA VAL A 64 5.40 -9.28 -1.04
C VAL A 64 4.45 -9.61 0.12
N GLN A 65 4.08 -10.89 0.27
CA GLN A 65 3.26 -11.36 1.39
C GLN A 65 3.95 -11.12 2.73
N ASN A 66 5.23 -11.49 2.86
CA ASN A 66 6.00 -11.26 4.08
C ASN A 66 6.12 -9.78 4.41
N LEU A 67 6.20 -8.91 3.40
CA LEU A 67 6.20 -7.49 3.62
C LEU A 67 4.84 -7.04 4.17
N ALA A 68 3.71 -7.47 3.59
CA ALA A 68 2.38 -7.15 4.09
C ALA A 68 2.12 -7.63 5.53
N VAL A 69 2.70 -8.76 5.94
CA VAL A 69 2.60 -9.26 7.33
C VAL A 69 3.34 -8.37 8.34
N LYS A 70 4.35 -7.60 7.91
CA LYS A 70 5.12 -6.70 8.78
C LYS A 70 4.43 -5.37 9.08
N TRP A 71 3.26 -5.12 8.51
CA TRP A 71 2.46 -3.92 8.73
C TRP A 71 1.66 -4.03 10.03
#